data_AF-A0A841JSX2-F1
#
_entry.id   AF-A0A841JSX2-F1
#
_cell.length_a   1.000
_cell.length_b   1.000
_cell.length_c   1.000
_cell.angle_alpha   90.00
_cell.angle_beta   90.00
_cell.angle_gamma   90.00
#
_symmetry.space_group_name_H-M   'P 1'
#
loop_
_entity.id
_entity.type
_entity.pdbx_description
1 polymer ?
#
loop_
_entity_poly.entity_id
_entity_poly.type
_entity_poly.pdbx_seq_one_letter_code
_entity_poly.pdbx_strand_id
1 'polypeptide(L)'
;MAEELRLGRTGQIVLGFLVLVSGVLVVFPATFVAGNLLGASLIFIVTILQLRVRHLKGALIEIPFFLLPFLMIYLHHPLRR
;
A
#
# COMPACT_ATOMS: atom_id res chain seq x y z
N MET A 1 -12.38 -9.66 -0.82
CA MET A 1 -11.61 -8.42 -0.64
C MET A 1 -11.77 -7.47 -1.83
N ALA A 2 -11.01 -7.55 -2.93
CA ALA A 2 -11.08 -6.53 -4.00
C ALA A 2 -12.43 -6.45 -4.76
N GLU A 3 -13.18 -7.56 -4.83
CA GLU A 3 -14.52 -7.60 -5.46
C GLU A 3 -15.61 -6.97 -4.58
N GLU A 4 -15.41 -6.96 -3.25
CA GLU A 4 -16.32 -6.31 -2.30
C GLU A 4 -16.20 -4.77 -2.34
N LEU A 5 -15.08 -4.24 -2.82
CA LEU A 5 -14.83 -2.79 -2.95
C LEU A 5 -15.58 -2.13 -4.12
N ARG A 6 -16.41 -2.89 -4.88
CA ARG A 6 -17.07 -2.42 -6.13
C ARG A 6 -16.07 -1.87 -7.17
N LEU A 7 -14.84 -2.36 -7.16
CA LEU A 7 -13.85 -2.03 -8.16
C LEU A 7 -14.11 -2.87 -9.42
N GLY A 8 -14.18 -2.22 -10.58
CA GLY A 8 -14.15 -2.94 -11.86
C GLY A 8 -12.80 -3.67 -12.04
N ARG A 9 -12.77 -4.69 -12.90
CA ARG A 9 -11.58 -5.51 -13.18
C ARG A 9 -10.34 -4.66 -13.49
N THR A 10 -10.50 -3.57 -14.24
CA THR A 10 -9.41 -2.64 -14.55
C THR A 10 -8.81 -2.00 -13.29
N GLY A 11 -9.65 -1.55 -12.35
CA GLY A 11 -9.18 -0.94 -11.10
C GLY A 11 -8.41 -1.93 -10.22
N GLN A 12 -8.84 -3.19 -10.18
CA GLN A 12 -8.15 -4.25 -9.46
C GLN A 12 -6.76 -4.53 -10.05
N ILE A 13 -6.66 -4.63 -11.38
CA ILE A 13 -5.38 -4.85 -12.07
C ILE A 13 -4.45 -3.67 -11.84
N VAL A 14 -4.94 -2.44 -11.94
CA VAL A 14 -4.13 -1.22 -11.74
C VAL A 14 -3.60 -1.15 -10.30
N LEU A 15 -4.44 -1.38 -9.29
CA LEU A 15 -3.99 -1.37 -7.89
C LEU A 15 -2.95 -2.47 -7.64
N GLY A 16 -3.19 -3.69 -8.14
CA GLY A 16 -2.23 -4.79 -8.01
C GLY A 16 -0.90 -4.49 -8.70
N PHE A 17 -0.94 -3.94 -9.91
CA PHE A 17 0.26 -3.52 -10.63
C PHE A 17 1.04 -2.44 -9.87
N LEU A 18 0.36 -1.42 -9.34
CA LEU A 18 1.00 -0.36 -8.55
C LEU A 18 1.64 -0.91 -7.26
N VAL A 19 1.01 -1.89 -6.59
CA VAL A 19 1.62 -2.56 -5.43
C VAL A 19 2.91 -3.29 -5.81
N LEU A 20 2.93 -3.98 -6.96
CA LEU A 20 4.14 -4.64 -7.45
C LEU A 20 5.25 -3.62 -7.78
N VAL A 21 4.89 -2.52 -8.46
CA VAL A 21 5.81 -1.41 -8.74
C VAL A 21 6.38 -0.83 -7.44
N SER A 22 5.54 -0.65 -6.42
CA SER A 22 5.95 -0.24 -5.07
C SER A 22 7.03 -1.16 -4.52
N GLY A 23 6.81 -2.48 -4.59
CA GLY A 23 7.74 -3.49 -4.10
C GLY A 23 9.09 -3.42 -4.80
N VAL A 24 9.10 -3.23 -6.12
CA VAL A 24 10.33 -3.06 -6.90
C VAL A 24 11.08 -1.78 -6.49
N LEU A 25 10.37 -0.67 -6.31
CA LEU A 25 10.97 0.62 -5.90
C LEU A 25 11.58 0.58 -4.50
N VAL A 26 11.01 -0.21 -3.58
CA VAL A 26 11.53 -0.35 -2.21
C VAL A 26 12.89 -1.04 -2.18
N VAL A 27 13.21 -1.89 -3.16
CA VAL A 27 14.49 -2.63 -3.22
C VAL A 27 15.68 -1.70 -3.52
N PHE A 28 15.47 -0.66 -4.32
CA PHE A 28 16.56 0.24 -4.71
C PHE A 28 16.73 1.36 -3.68
N PRO A 29 17.94 1.59 -3.12
CA PRO A 29 18.17 2.62 -2.10
C PRO A 29 17.77 4.03 -2.55
N ALA A 30 17.93 4.34 -3.84
CA ALA A 30 17.58 5.63 -4.43
C ALA A 30 16.06 5.88 -4.47
N THR A 31 15.25 4.84 -4.59
CA THR A 31 13.79 4.94 -4.69
C THR A 31 13.07 4.46 -3.44
N PHE A 32 13.80 4.04 -2.39
CA PHE A 32 13.23 3.47 -1.17
C PHE A 32 12.09 4.30 -0.56
N VAL A 33 12.31 5.61 -0.42
CA VAL A 33 11.31 6.53 0.16
C VAL A 33 10.10 6.64 -0.77
N ALA A 34 10.32 6.81 -2.08
CA ALA A 34 9.25 6.89 -3.06
C ALA A 34 8.43 5.59 -3.13
N GLY A 35 9.09 4.44 -3.06
CA GLY A 35 8.47 3.12 -3.04
C GLY A 35 7.62 2.92 -1.79
N ASN A 36 8.11 3.28 -0.60
CA ASN A 36 7.31 3.22 0.63
C ASN A 36 6.15 4.22 0.63
N LEU A 37 6.36 5.42 0.12
CA LEU A 37 5.29 6.43 0.00
C LEU A 37 4.18 5.98 -0.95
N LEU A 38 4.55 5.36 -2.08
CA LEU A 38 3.59 4.79 -3.02
C LEU A 38 2.82 3.63 -2.37
N GLY A 39 3.49 2.74 -1.64
CA GLY A 39 2.87 1.65 -0.89
C GLY A 39 1.88 2.15 0.17
N ALA A 40 2.28 3.15 0.97
CA ALA A 40 1.40 3.78 1.96
C ALA A 40 0.16 4.40 1.31
N SER A 41 0.33 5.08 0.18
CA SER A 41 -0.75 5.70 -0.56
C SER A 41 -1.75 4.66 -1.10
N LEU A 42 -1.26 3.52 -1.58
CA LEU A 42 -2.10 2.42 -2.08
C LEU A 42 -2.91 1.78 -0.96
N ILE A 43 -2.29 1.48 0.18
CA ILE A 43 -2.98 0.93 1.35
C ILE A 43 -4.03 1.94 1.86
N PHE A 44 -3.69 3.23 1.87
CA PHE A 44 -4.63 4.28 2.25
C PHE A 44 -5.86 4.34 1.33
N ILE A 45 -5.65 4.27 0.00
CA ILE A 45 -6.74 4.21 -0.99
C ILE A 45 -7.62 2.98 -0.73
N VAL A 46 -7.02 1.80 -0.55
CA VAL A 46 -7.74 0.55 -0.27
C VAL A 46 -8.54 0.67 1.03
N THR A 47 -7.97 1.27 2.07
CA THR A 47 -8.64 1.50 3.36
C THR A 47 -9.86 2.41 3.20
N ILE A 48 -9.74 3.52 2.46
CA ILE A 48 -10.87 4.41 2.16
C ILE A 48 -11.97 3.67 1.40
N LEU A 49 -11.59 2.84 0.42
CA LEU A 49 -12.56 2.06 -0.36
C LEU A 49 -13.28 1.02 0.51
N GLN A 50 -12.59 0.39 1.48
CA GLN A 50 -13.20 -0.51 2.45
C GLN A 50 -14.18 0.24 3.38
N LEU A 51 -13.82 1.44 3.84
CA LEU A 51 -14.72 2.30 4.62
C LEU A 51 -15.95 2.72 3.79
N ARG A 52 -15.78 2.99 2.49
CA ARG A 52 -16.89 3.33 1.57
C ARG A 52 -17.95 2.22 1.49
N VAL A 53 -17.53 0.96 1.55
CA VAL A 53 -18.43 -0.21 1.55
C VAL A 53 -18.84 -0.65 2.97
N ARG A 54 -18.61 0.20 3.98
CA ARG A 54 -18.90 -0.03 5.41
C ARG A 54 -18.20 -1.25 6.01
N HIS A 55 -17.08 -1.67 5.43
CA HIS A 55 -16.34 -2.84 5.87
C HIS A 55 -15.26 -2.48 6.92
N LEU A 56 -15.72 -2.12 8.12
CA LEU A 56 -14.86 -1.64 9.23
C LEU A 56 -13.78 -2.65 9.64
N LYS A 57 -14.11 -3.95 9.68
CA LYS A 57 -13.16 -4.99 10.09
C LYS A 57 -11.96 -5.07 9.15
N GLY A 58 -12.20 -4.94 7.86
CA GLY A 58 -11.12 -4.92 6.87
C GLY A 58 -10.27 -3.65 7.02
N ALA A 59 -10.91 -2.49 7.14
CA ALA A 59 -10.19 -1.22 7.28
C ALA A 59 -9.28 -1.22 8.53
N LEU A 60 -9.71 -1.85 9.62
CA LEU A 60 -8.91 -2.06 10.83
C LEU A 60 -7.68 -2.96 10.59
N ILE A 61 -7.82 -4.01 9.77
CA ILE A 61 -6.71 -4.90 9.40
C ILE A 61 -5.65 -4.15 8.58
N GLU A 62 -6.05 -3.16 7.78
CA GLU A 62 -5.12 -2.36 6.99
C GLU A 62 -4.28 -1.37 7.83
N ILE A 63 -4.74 -0.96 9.02
CA ILE A 63 -4.02 0.01 9.86
C ILE A 63 -2.57 -0.42 10.16
N PRO A 64 -2.26 -1.64 10.64
CA PRO A 64 -0.87 -2.05 10.83
C PRO A 64 -0.08 -2.02 9.53
N PHE A 65 -0.66 -2.44 8.41
CA PHE A 65 0.03 -2.40 7.10
C PHE A 65 0.28 -0.97 6.62
N PHE A 66 -0.63 -0.04 6.88
CA PHE A 66 -0.46 1.37 6.56
C PHE A 66 0.70 2.00 7.34
N LEU A 67 0.93 1.56 8.58
CA LEU A 67 2.03 2.06 9.41
C LEU A 67 3.40 1.50 8.99
N LEU A 68 3.45 0.31 8.38
CA LEU A 68 4.73 -0.34 8.01
C LEU A 68 5.61 0.51 7.07
N PRO A 69 5.12 1.10 5.97
CA PRO A 69 5.97 1.92 5.10
C PRO A 69 6.56 3.15 5.80
N PHE A 70 5.80 3.77 6.72
CA PHE A 70 6.33 4.90 7.52
C PHE A 70 7.40 4.43 8.50
N LEU A 71 7.19 3.26 9.13
CA LEU A 71 8.19 2.64 9.99
C LEU A 71 9.46 2.28 9.21
N MET A 72 9.33 1.77 7.99
CA MET A 72 10.48 1.47 7.11
C MET A 72 11.25 2.73 6.74
N ILE A 73 10.55 3.84 6.44
CA ILE A 73 11.20 5.14 6.20
C ILE A 73 11.96 5.60 7.46
N TYR A 74 11.35 5.48 8.64
CA TYR A 74 11.96 5.87 9.91
C TYR A 74 13.19 5.03 10.27
N LEU A 75 13.12 3.70 10.09
CA LEU A 75 14.23 2.78 10.32
C LEU A 75 15.34 2.88 9.27
N HIS A 76 15.11 3.63 8.19
CA HIS A 76 15.97 3.75 7.01
C HIS A 76 16.18 2.42 6.27
N HIS A 77 16.69 2.52 5.04
CA HIS A 77 16.88 1.36 4.17
C HIS A 77 17.96 0.43 4.74
N PRO A 78 17.67 -0.87 4.98
CA PRO A 78 18.61 -1.78 5.64
C PRO A 78 19.87 -2.09 4.82
N LEU A 79 19.84 -1.96 3.48
CA LEU A 79 21.06 -2.11 2.67
C LEU A 79 21.83 -0.80 2.45
N ARG A 80 21.46 0.29 3.12
CA ARG A 80 22.29 1.50 3.14
C ARG A 80 23.38 1.28 4.19
N ARG A 81 24.52 0.74 3.73
CA ARG A 81 25.78 0.82 4.49
C ARG A 81 26.13 2.26 4.79
#